data_AF-Q10Y64-F1
#
_entry.id   AF-Q10Y64-F1
#
_cell.length_a   1.000
_cell.length_b   1.000
_cell.length_c   1.000
_cell.angle_alpha   90.00
_cell.angle_beta   90.00
_cell.angle_gamma   90.00
#
_symmetry.space_group_name_H-M   'P 1'
#
loop_
_entity.id
_entity.type
_entity.pdbx_description
1 polymer ?
#
loop_
_entity_poly.entity_id
_entity_poly.type
_entity_poly.pdbx_seq_one_letter_code
_entity_poly.pdbx_strand_id
1 'polypeptide(L)'
;MAGVNNPDTVQKMVDFAIEKFGAVDIAVSNISLEKRQNFLDISLKDWHEVIKTNLNSAFYLAKAIIPGMKARRWGRIIYISGYYGSIGTLYQAHNVTCKGGLNAFAKAIAT
;
A
#
# COMPACT_ATOMS: atom_id res chain seq x y z
N MET A 1 14.58 -6.01 11.26
CA MET A 1 13.70 -6.28 10.10
C MET A 1 13.20 -4.94 9.59
N ALA A 2 13.54 -4.55 8.36
CA ALA A 2 12.96 -3.36 7.73
C ALA A 2 11.55 -3.69 7.24
N GLY A 3 10.61 -2.76 7.34
CA GLY A 3 9.20 -2.98 7.01
C GLY A 3 8.84 -2.58 5.58
N VAL A 4 7.59 -2.80 5.19
CA VAL A 4 7.04 -2.41 3.87
C VAL A 4 6.97 -0.89 3.62
N ASN A 5 7.36 -0.10 4.63
CA ASN A 5 7.49 1.35 4.56
C ASN A 5 8.83 1.80 3.94
N ASN A 6 9.70 0.87 3.51
CA ASN A 6 10.95 1.14 2.80
C ASN A 6 10.92 0.50 1.40
N PRO A 7 11.15 1.26 0.32
CA PRO A 7 11.12 0.75 -1.05
C PRO A 7 12.16 -0.35 -1.33
N ASP A 8 13.38 -0.24 -0.79
CA ASP A 8 14.45 -1.23 -1.01
C ASP A 8 14.10 -2.58 -0.38
N THR A 9 13.38 -2.55 0.74
CA THR A 9 12.91 -3.77 1.40
C THR A 9 11.83 -4.45 0.59
N VAL A 10 10.90 -3.68 0.03
CA VAL A 10 9.85 -4.20 -0.85
C VAL A 10 10.47 -4.77 -2.13
N GLN A 11 11.45 -4.10 -2.71
CA GLN A 11 12.15 -4.59 -3.91
C GLN A 11 12.83 -5.94 -3.64
N LYS A 12 13.62 -6.04 -2.56
CA LYS A 12 14.28 -7.30 -2.17
C LYS A 12 13.29 -8.45 -1.93
N MET A 13 12.13 -8.14 -1.34
CA MET A 13 11.06 -9.13 -1.14
C MET A 13 10.48 -9.63 -2.46
N VAL A 14 10.25 -8.73 -3.43
CA VAL A 14 9.75 -9.07 -4.76
C VAL A 14 10.79 -9.87 -5.55
N ASP A 15 12.05 -9.45 -5.51
CA ASP A 15 13.16 -10.14 -6.18
C ASP A 15 13.30 -11.57 -5.66
N PHE A 16 13.26 -11.76 -4.34
CA PHE A 16 13.27 -13.08 -3.72
C PHE A 16 12.11 -13.97 -4.20
N ALA A 17 10.90 -13.41 -4.30
CA ALA A 17 9.75 -14.16 -4.79
C ALA A 17 9.91 -14.55 -6.27
N ILE A 18 10.43 -13.65 -7.09
CA ILE A 18 10.72 -13.94 -8.51
C ILE A 18 11.81 -15.00 -8.64
N GLU A 19 12.89 -14.90 -7.86
CA GLU A 19 13.96 -15.90 -7.86
C GLU A 19 13.43 -17.29 -7.48
N LYS A 20 12.56 -17.34 -6.46
CA LYS A 20 12.08 -18.61 -5.92
C LYS A 20 10.97 -19.26 -6.75
N PHE A 21 10.09 -18.45 -7.33
CA PHE A 21 8.85 -18.91 -7.96
C PHE A 21 8.75 -18.55 -9.44
N GLY A 22 9.75 -17.86 -10.00
CA GLY A 22 9.80 -17.40 -11.39
C GLY A 22 9.01 -16.11 -11.66
N ALA A 23 7.94 -15.85 -10.90
CA ALA A 23 7.09 -14.68 -11.08
C ALA A 23 6.28 -14.34 -9.82
N VAL A 24 5.72 -13.13 -9.82
CA VAL A 24 4.63 -12.71 -8.92
C VAL A 24 3.39 -12.48 -9.76
N ASP A 25 2.44 -13.42 -9.70
CA ASP A 25 1.17 -13.32 -10.44
C ASP A 25 0.11 -12.53 -9.69
N ILE A 26 0.08 -12.68 -8.37
CA ILE A 26 -0.87 -12.00 -7.49
C ILE A 26 -0.10 -11.39 -6.33
N ALA A 27 -0.30 -10.11 -6.08
CA ALA A 27 0.21 -9.42 -4.91
C ALA A 27 -0.94 -8.86 -4.08
N VAL A 28 -0.87 -9.04 -2.76
CA VAL A 28 -1.86 -8.54 -1.81
C VAL A 28 -1.18 -7.57 -0.85
N SER A 29 -1.59 -6.31 -0.88
CA SER A 29 -1.14 -5.29 0.08
C SER A 29 -2.16 -5.20 1.22
N ASN A 30 -1.85 -5.88 2.33
CA ASN A 30 -2.72 -6.02 3.51
C ASN A 30 -2.23 -5.24 4.74
N ILE A 31 -1.20 -4.40 4.62
CA ILE A 31 -0.66 -3.71 5.78
C ILE A 31 -1.61 -2.60 6.27
N SER A 32 -1.71 -2.43 7.60
CA SER A 32 -2.45 -1.33 8.20
C SER A 32 -1.85 -0.95 9.55
N LEU A 33 -1.48 0.31 9.69
CA LEU A 33 -1.20 0.99 10.94
C LEU A 33 -2.41 1.88 11.26
N GLU A 34 -3.10 1.58 12.35
CA GLU A 34 -4.24 2.38 12.83
C GLU A 34 -3.84 3.14 14.10
N LYS A 35 -4.02 4.46 14.06
CA LYS A 35 -3.97 5.34 15.23
C LYS A 35 -5.32 6.07 15.31
N ARG A 36 -5.84 6.28 16.51
CA ARG A 36 -7.09 7.02 16.72
C ARG A 36 -6.80 8.28 17.51
N GLN A 37 -6.95 9.42 16.86
CA GLN A 37 -6.57 10.74 17.38
C GLN A 37 -7.55 11.79 16.85
N ASN A 38 -7.94 12.78 17.68
CA ASN A 38 -8.60 13.96 17.13
C ASN A 38 -7.73 14.58 16.05
N PHE A 39 -8.36 15.17 15.04
CA PHE A 39 -7.63 15.76 13.91
C PHE A 39 -6.55 16.75 14.37
N LEU A 40 -6.86 17.60 15.34
CA LEU A 40 -5.94 18.60 15.88
C LEU A 40 -4.80 18.00 16.72
N ASP A 41 -4.94 16.76 17.18
CA ASP A 41 -3.94 16.04 17.98
C ASP A 41 -3.04 15.15 17.11
N ILE A 42 -3.31 15.06 15.79
CA ILE A 42 -2.47 14.30 14.87
C ILE A 42 -1.16 15.06 14.67
N SER A 43 -0.09 14.53 15.26
CA SER A 43 1.25 15.08 15.01
C SER A 43 1.67 14.83 13.55
N LEU A 44 2.55 15.69 13.02
CA LEU A 44 3.14 15.46 11.68
C LEU A 44 3.85 14.10 11.61
N LYS A 45 4.48 13.69 12.70
CA LYS A 45 5.13 12.37 12.81
C LYS A 45 4.11 11.24 12.63
N ASP A 46 2.98 11.29 13.33
CA ASP A 46 1.92 10.27 13.22
C ASP A 46 1.31 10.25 11.83
N TRP A 47 1.03 11.43 11.25
CA TRP A 47 0.56 11.56 9.88
C TRP A 47 1.50 10.87 8.89
N HIS A 48 2.79 11.22 8.93
CA HIS A 48 3.78 10.65 8.03
C HIS A 48 3.95 9.15 8.24
N GLU A 49 3.95 8.66 9.47
CA GLU A 49 4.10 7.24 9.76
C GLU A 49 2.93 6.41 9.20
N VAL A 50 1.69 6.88 9.38
CA VAL A 50 0.49 6.23 8.85
C VAL A 50 0.47 6.24 7.32
N ILE A 51 0.75 7.40 6.70
CA ILE A 51 0.80 7.52 5.24
C ILE A 51 1.90 6.64 4.64
N LYS A 52 3.11 6.69 5.22
CA LYS A 52 4.26 5.91 4.76
C LYS A 52 4.01 4.41 4.86
N THR A 53 3.29 3.97 5.90
CA THR A 53 3.00 2.54 6.10
C THR A 53 1.82 2.06 5.28
N ASN A 54 0.72 2.80 5.23
CA ASN A 54 -0.55 2.31 4.66
C ASN A 54 -0.71 2.65 3.18
N LEU A 55 -0.13 3.75 2.71
CA LEU A 55 -0.31 4.22 1.33
C LEU A 55 0.98 4.10 0.50
N ASN A 56 2.13 4.55 1.03
CA ASN A 56 3.35 4.49 0.23
C ASN A 56 3.79 3.04 -0.04
N SER A 57 3.56 2.13 0.91
CA SER A 57 3.85 0.69 0.73
C SER A 57 3.13 0.09 -0.49
N ALA A 58 1.88 0.51 -0.74
CA ALA A 58 1.10 0.11 -1.90
C ALA A 58 1.72 0.61 -3.22
N PHE A 59 2.23 1.85 -3.23
CA PHE A 59 2.96 2.40 -4.35
C PHE A 59 4.29 1.65 -4.60
N TYR A 60 5.08 1.42 -3.55
CA TYR A 60 6.35 0.68 -3.67
C TYR A 60 6.13 -0.72 -4.25
N LEU A 61 5.11 -1.43 -3.74
CA LEU A 61 4.76 -2.76 -4.23
C LEU A 61 4.37 -2.73 -5.71
N ALA A 62 3.48 -1.81 -6.09
CA ALA A 62 3.05 -1.67 -7.49
C ALA A 62 4.24 -1.40 -8.42
N LYS A 63 5.12 -0.48 -8.03
CA LYS A 63 6.29 -0.09 -8.80
C LYS A 63 7.23 -1.27 -9.03
N ALA A 64 7.40 -2.14 -8.04
CA ALA A 64 8.25 -3.32 -8.13
C ALA A 64 7.66 -4.44 -9.00
N ILE A 65 6.34 -4.70 -8.94
CA ILE A 65 5.74 -5.87 -9.60
C ILE A 65 5.14 -5.61 -10.99
N ILE A 66 4.64 -4.40 -11.26
CA ILE A 66 3.93 -4.07 -12.51
C ILE A 66 4.79 -4.32 -13.77
N PRO A 67 6.09 -3.98 -13.81
CA PRO A 67 6.91 -4.24 -15.00
C PRO A 67 6.91 -5.73 -15.40
N GLY A 68 7.08 -6.63 -14.42
CA GLY A 68 7.03 -8.08 -14.65
C GLY A 68 5.63 -8.55 -15.09
N MET A 69 4.57 -8.03 -14.46
CA MET A 69 3.20 -8.36 -14.84
C MET A 69 2.88 -7.92 -16.30
N LYS A 70 3.33 -6.72 -16.70
CA LYS A 70 3.17 -6.23 -18.08
C LYS A 70 3.90 -7.11 -19.09
N ALA A 71 5.15 -7.50 -18.81
CA ALA A 71 5.92 -8.38 -19.68
C ALA A 71 5.20 -9.73 -19.92
N ARG A 72 4.53 -10.26 -18.89
CA ARG A 72 3.76 -11.50 -18.97
C ARG A 72 2.31 -11.33 -19.46
N ARG A 73 1.84 -10.09 -19.62
CA ARG A 73 0.43 -9.73 -19.87
C ARG A 73 -0.54 -10.35 -18.85
N TRP A 74 -0.07 -10.57 -17.63
CA TRP A 74 -0.85 -11.15 -16.54
C TRP A 74 -0.38 -10.64 -15.19
N GLY A 75 -1.35 -10.32 -14.33
CA GLY A 75 -1.08 -9.88 -12.98
C GLY A 75 -2.35 -9.40 -12.27
N ARG A 76 -2.38 -9.53 -10.94
CA ARG A 76 -3.41 -8.93 -10.09
C ARG A 76 -2.76 -8.29 -8.87
N ILE A 77 -3.22 -7.09 -8.54
CA ILE A 77 -2.84 -6.40 -7.30
C ILE A 77 -4.10 -6.16 -6.50
N ILE A 78 -4.12 -6.63 -5.26
CA ILE A 78 -5.25 -6.49 -4.34
C ILE A 78 -4.81 -5.58 -3.20
N TYR A 79 -5.44 -4.41 -3.09
CA TYR A 79 -5.23 -3.48 -1.98
C TYR A 79 -6.34 -3.64 -0.95
N ILE A 80 -5.96 -3.84 0.32
CA ILE A 80 -6.93 -3.95 1.42
C ILE A 80 -7.22 -2.55 1.95
N SER A 81 -8.21 -1.88 1.34
CA SER A 81 -8.70 -0.59 1.82
C SER A 81 -9.65 -0.78 3.02
N GLY A 82 -10.90 -1.12 2.76
CA GLY A 82 -11.96 -1.37 3.75
C GLY A 82 -13.11 -0.35 3.67
N TYR A 83 -14.14 -0.54 4.51
CA TYR A 83 -15.34 0.32 4.57
C TYR A 83 -15.00 1.82 4.72
N TYR A 84 -14.02 2.13 5.58
CA TYR A 84 -13.52 3.48 5.81
C TYR A 84 -12.73 4.09 4.64
N GLY A 85 -12.51 3.36 3.55
CA GLY A 85 -11.98 3.91 2.31
C GLY A 85 -13.03 4.60 1.45
N SER A 86 -14.31 4.43 1.78
CA SER A 86 -15.45 5.01 1.04
C SER A 86 -16.23 6.03 1.86
N ILE A 87 -15.93 6.16 3.16
CA ILE A 87 -16.58 7.08 4.08
C ILE A 87 -15.56 7.76 4.99
N GLY A 88 -15.92 8.91 5.56
CA GLY A 88 -15.16 9.53 6.66
C GLY A 88 -15.42 8.82 7.99
N THR A 89 -14.49 8.93 8.94
CA THR A 89 -14.69 8.47 10.32
C THR A 89 -13.94 9.37 11.28
N LEU A 90 -14.60 9.78 12.36
CA LEU A 90 -13.99 10.59 13.40
C LEU A 90 -12.75 9.89 13.99
N TYR A 91 -11.80 10.70 14.43
CA TYR A 91 -10.54 10.26 15.03
C TYR A 91 -9.58 9.47 14.10
N GLN A 92 -9.87 9.37 12.80
CA GLN A 92 -9.11 8.51 11.89
C GLN A 92 -8.68 9.22 10.59
N ALA A 93 -8.56 10.55 10.60
CA ALA A 93 -8.33 11.34 9.39
C ALA A 93 -7.18 10.82 8.51
N HIS A 94 -6.02 10.50 9.08
CA HIS A 94 -4.89 9.93 8.34
C HIS A 94 -5.17 8.51 7.80
N ASN A 95 -5.92 7.67 8.53
CA ASN A 95 -6.17 6.28 8.16
C ASN A 95 -7.20 6.20 7.03
N VAL A 96 -8.32 6.93 7.17
CA VAL A 96 -9.36 7.01 6.13
C VAL A 96 -8.82 7.64 4.85
N THR A 97 -7.93 8.63 4.96
CA THR A 97 -7.21 9.20 3.80
C THR A 97 -6.39 8.14 3.08
N CYS A 98 -5.65 7.30 3.81
CA CYS A 98 -4.91 6.20 3.19
C CYS A 98 -5.85 5.20 2.50
N LYS A 99 -6.93 4.77 3.17
CA LYS A 99 -7.86 3.78 2.60
C LYS A 99 -8.57 4.32 1.35
N GLY A 100 -9.00 5.58 1.35
CA GLY A 100 -9.54 6.26 0.17
C GLY A 100 -8.49 6.43 -0.94
N GLY A 101 -7.26 6.78 -0.55
CA GLY A 101 -6.11 6.86 -1.44
C GLY A 101 -5.81 5.54 -2.16
N LEU A 102 -5.89 4.40 -1.46
CA LEU A 102 -5.73 3.07 -2.07
C LEU A 102 -6.81 2.81 -3.13
N ASN A 103 -8.06 3.17 -2.87
CA ASN A 103 -9.16 3.00 -3.82
C ASN A 103 -8.93 3.83 -5.10
N ALA A 104 -8.52 5.09 -4.95
CA ALA A 104 -8.23 5.97 -6.08
C ALA A 104 -6.98 5.49 -6.84
N PHE A 105 -5.92 5.13 -6.12
CA PHE A 105 -4.67 4.65 -6.68
C PHE A 105 -4.86 3.38 -7.50
N ALA A 106 -5.61 2.40 -6.98
CA ALA A 106 -5.91 1.16 -7.69
C ALA A 106 -6.60 1.42 -9.05
N LYS A 107 -7.56 2.35 -9.08
CA LYS A 107 -8.24 2.75 -10.32
C LYS A 107 -7.31 3.49 -11.28
N ALA A 108 -6.46 4.37 -10.75
CA ALA A 108 -5.56 5.18 -11.56
C ALA A 108 -4.47 4.35 -12.26
N ILE A 109 -4.04 3.23 -11.67
CA ILE A 109 -3.02 2.35 -12.26
C ILE A 109 -3.59 1.16 -13.02
N ALA A 110 -4.91 0.96 -12.97
CA ALA A 110 -5.59 -0.05 -13.77
C ALA A 110 -5.58 0.40 -15.23
N THR A 111 -4.87 -0.35 -16.08
CA THR A 111 -4.78 -0.15 -17.54
C THR A 111 -5.45 -1.29 -18.27
#